data_AF-A0A3D1ZZA7-F1
#
_entry.id   AF-A0A3D1ZZA7-F1
#
_cell.length_a   1.000
_cell.length_b   1.000
_cell.length_c   1.000
_cell.angle_alpha   90.00
_cell.angle_beta   90.00
_cell.angle_gamma   90.00
#
_symmetry.space_group_name_H-M   'P 1'
#
loop_
_entity.id
_entity.type
_entity.pdbx_description
1 polymer ?
#
loop_
_entity_poly.entity_id
_entity_poly.type
_entity_poly.pdbx_seq_one_letter_code
_entity_poly.pdbx_strand_id
1 'polypeptide(L)'
;GELQRAAGATERLMDLLSAEPDIAAPAAPVSLPDGPLPLSFEGVTFAYPSRPDQNALEDLSFTIEAGETVAIVGPSGAGKTTLFEMLQRFY
;
A
#
# COMPACT_ATOMS: atom_id res chain seq x y z
N GLY A 1 -7.60 -10.44 -40.20
CA GLY A 1 -6.95 -9.33 -39.48
C GLY A 1 -7.82 -8.77 -38.35
N GLU A 2 -9.09 -8.44 -38.60
CA GLU A 2 -9.98 -7.88 -37.56
C GLU A 2 -10.42 -8.91 -36.51
N LEU A 3 -10.78 -10.12 -36.92
CA LEU A 3 -11.17 -11.20 -36.00
C LEU A 3 -10.07 -11.57 -35.00
N GLN A 4 -8.81 -11.66 -35.44
CA GLN A 4 -7.65 -11.91 -34.56
C GLN A 4 -7.41 -10.75 -33.58
N ARG A 5 -7.59 -9.50 -34.02
CA ARG A 5 -7.49 -8.32 -33.16
C ARG A 5 -8.60 -8.28 -32.12
N ALA A 6 -9.83 -8.62 -32.51
CA ALA A 6 -10.97 -8.71 -31.61
C ALA A 6 -10.76 -9.80 -30.55
N ALA A 7 -10.32 -11.00 -30.95
CA ALA A 7 -10.03 -12.11 -30.03
C ALA A 7 -8.98 -11.73 -28.98
N GLY A 8 -7.85 -11.15 -29.39
CA GLY A 8 -6.82 -10.71 -28.44
C GLY A 8 -7.25 -9.54 -27.55
N ALA A 9 -8.21 -8.70 -27.98
CA ALA A 9 -8.78 -7.67 -27.13
C ALA A 9 -9.73 -8.25 -26.07
N THR A 10 -10.54 -9.25 -26.45
CA THR A 10 -11.40 -9.99 -25.53
C THR A 10 -10.57 -10.73 -24.48
N GLU A 11 -9.46 -11.36 -24.85
CA GLU A 11 -8.56 -12.05 -23.92
C GLU A 11 -8.06 -11.11 -22.81
N ARG A 12 -7.49 -9.95 -23.17
CA ARG A 12 -7.03 -8.95 -22.17
C ARG A 12 -8.14 -8.42 -21.28
N LEU A 13 -9.37 -8.28 -21.80
CA LEU A 13 -10.51 -7.89 -20.99
C LEU A 13 -10.90 -8.98 -20.01
N MET A 14 -10.90 -10.24 -20.44
CA MET A 14 -11.17 -11.37 -19.55
C MET A 14 -10.10 -11.50 -18.48
N ASP A 15 -8.82 -11.33 -18.83
CA ASP A 15 -7.71 -11.33 -17.88
C ASP A 15 -7.94 -10.26 -16.80
N LEU A 16 -8.25 -9.02 -17.21
CA LEU A 16 -8.53 -7.93 -16.28
C LEU A 16 -9.75 -8.18 -15.39
N LEU A 17 -10.83 -8.74 -15.95
CA LEU A 17 -12.05 -9.06 -15.20
C LEU A 17 -11.85 -10.19 -14.20
N SER A 18 -10.92 -11.11 -14.48
CA SER A 18 -10.57 -12.24 -13.62
C SER A 18 -9.47 -11.93 -12.60
N ALA A 19 -8.86 -10.73 -12.66
CA ALA A 19 -7.78 -10.36 -11.77
C ALA A 19 -8.26 -10.27 -10.31
N GLU A 20 -7.55 -10.97 -9.43
CA GLU A 20 -7.75 -10.88 -7.99
C GLU A 20 -6.84 -9.79 -7.40
N PRO A 21 -7.34 -8.91 -6.53
CA PRO A 21 -6.51 -7.87 -5.94
C PRO A 21 -5.58 -8.45 -4.87
N ASP A 22 -4.30 -8.07 -4.90
CA ASP A 22 -3.32 -8.46 -3.88
C ASP A 22 -3.72 -7.99 -2.47
N ILE A 23 -4.39 -6.84 -2.39
CA ILE A 23 -4.90 -6.27 -1.15
C ILE A 23 -6.43 -6.21 -1.22
N ALA A 24 -7.07 -7.19 -0.58
CA ALA A 24 -8.51 -7.22 -0.44
C ALA A 24 -8.98 -6.44 0.80
N ALA A 25 -10.20 -5.90 0.69
CA ALA A 25 -10.94 -5.41 1.86
C ALA A 25 -11.14 -6.56 2.85
N PRO A 26 -11.13 -6.29 4.16
CA PRO A 26 -11.36 -7.32 5.17
C PRO A 26 -12.77 -7.93 5.00
N ALA A 27 -12.88 -9.25 5.13
CA ALA A 27 -14.16 -9.96 4.98
C ALA A 27 -15.22 -9.51 6.02
N ALA A 28 -14.77 -9.08 7.20
CA ALA A 28 -15.59 -8.51 8.26
C ALA A 28 -14.98 -7.17 8.71
N PRO A 29 -15.34 -6.05 8.07
CA PRO A 29 -14.85 -4.74 8.47
C PRO A 29 -15.39 -4.34 9.84
N VAL A 30 -14.54 -3.72 10.66
CA VAL A 30 -14.89 -3.18 11.97
C VAL A 30 -15.03 -1.67 11.83
N SER A 31 -16.07 -1.09 12.43
CA SER A 31 -16.20 0.37 12.50
C SER A 31 -15.09 0.95 13.37
N LEU A 32 -14.46 2.01 12.88
CA LEU A 32 -13.49 2.74 13.69
C LEU A 32 -14.23 3.43 14.86
N PRO A 33 -13.66 3.38 16.08
CA PRO A 33 -14.18 4.15 17.21
C PRO A 33 -14.07 5.66 16.95
N ASP A 34 -14.91 6.44 17.62
CA ASP A 34 -14.86 7.91 17.54
C ASP A 34 -13.59 8.45 18.22
N GLY A 35 -13.08 9.57 17.67
CA GLY A 35 -11.93 10.28 18.22
C GLY A 35 -10.59 9.84 17.63
N PRO A 36 -9.49 10.46 18.10
CA PRO A 36 -8.15 10.10 17.62
C PRO A 36 -7.75 8.70 18.11
N LEU A 37 -7.02 7.98 17.26
CA LEU A 37 -6.50 6.64 17.55
C LEU A 37 -4.97 6.66 17.56
N PRO A 38 -4.34 5.80 18.38
CA PRO A 38 -2.91 5.59 18.28
C PRO A 38 -2.57 4.82 17.00
N LEU A 39 -1.33 4.96 16.55
CA LEU A 39 -0.79 4.29 15.37
C LEU A 39 0.60 3.74 15.69
N SER A 40 0.85 2.46 15.37
CA SER A 40 2.18 1.86 15.45
C SER A 40 2.67 1.34 14.11
N PHE A 41 3.95 1.57 13.83
CA PHE A 41 4.74 0.80 12.88
C PHE A 41 5.66 -0.09 13.70
N GLU A 42 5.75 -1.37 13.36
CA GLU A 42 6.49 -2.38 14.11
C GLU A 42 7.37 -3.20 13.17
N GLY A 43 8.68 -2.91 13.14
CA GLY A 43 9.67 -3.63 12.33
C GLY A 43 9.37 -3.59 10.83
N VAL A 44 8.84 -2.48 10.32
CA VAL A 44 8.37 -2.42 8.94
C VAL A 44 9.54 -2.25 7.98
N THR A 45 9.77 -3.29 7.16
CA THR A 45 10.67 -3.26 6.00
C THR A 45 9.85 -3.40 4.73
N PHE A 46 10.08 -2.51 3.77
CA PHE A 46 9.33 -2.48 2.52
C PHE A 46 10.21 -2.06 1.33
N ALA A 47 10.09 -2.81 0.24
CA ALA A 47 10.60 -2.47 -1.08
C ALA A 47 9.46 -2.46 -2.09
N TYR A 48 9.46 -1.50 -3.01
CA TYR A 48 8.46 -1.49 -4.09
C TYR A 48 8.68 -2.71 -5.01
N PRO A 49 7.62 -3.35 -5.53
CA PRO A 49 7.75 -4.48 -6.45
C PRO A 49 8.56 -4.17 -7.71
N SER A 50 8.59 -2.90 -8.13
CA SER A 50 9.38 -2.43 -9.28
C SER A 50 10.88 -2.34 -9.00
N ARG A 51 11.31 -2.39 -7.73
CA ARG A 51 12.70 -2.31 -7.25
C ARG A 51 12.91 -3.17 -6.00
N PRO A 52 12.82 -4.51 -6.11
CA PRO A 52 12.80 -5.41 -4.95
C PRO A 52 14.10 -5.41 -4.15
N ASP A 53 15.23 -5.08 -4.78
CA ASP A 53 16.56 -5.07 -4.14
C ASP A 53 16.87 -3.76 -3.39
N GLN A 54 15.92 -2.82 -3.36
CA GLN A 54 16.09 -1.52 -2.70
C GLN A 54 14.94 -1.25 -1.73
N ASN A 55 15.22 -1.40 -0.44
CA ASN A 55 14.28 -1.05 0.62
C ASN A 55 14.04 0.46 0.65
N ALA A 56 12.77 0.84 0.59
CA ALA A 56 12.31 2.21 0.80
C ALA A 56 12.11 2.52 2.29
N LEU A 57 11.76 1.49 3.08
CA LEU A 57 11.74 1.50 4.55
C LEU A 57 12.51 0.28 5.05
N GLU A 58 13.30 0.44 6.11
CA GLU A 58 14.14 -0.62 6.70
C GLU A 58 13.93 -0.63 8.22
N ASP A 59 13.41 -1.74 8.76
CA ASP A 59 13.20 -1.98 10.19
C ASP A 59 12.59 -0.79 10.95
N LEU A 60 11.58 -0.15 10.33
CA LEU A 60 11.00 1.07 10.86
C LEU A 60 10.02 0.74 12.00
N SER A 61 10.32 1.25 13.20
CA SER A 61 9.48 1.11 14.39
C SER A 61 9.24 2.45 15.07
N PHE A 62 7.98 2.82 15.26
CA PHE A 62 7.57 3.98 16.06
C PHE A 62 6.10 3.88 16.47
N THR A 63 5.70 4.68 17.45
CA THR A 63 4.32 4.80 17.91
C THR A 63 3.94 6.27 17.95
N ILE A 64 2.73 6.57 17.49
CA ILE A 64 2.07 7.87 17.60
C ILE A 64 0.89 7.68 18.54
N GLU A 65 0.87 8.42 19.63
CA GLU A 65 -0.20 8.36 20.61
C GLU A 65 -1.49 9.03 20.10
N ALA A 66 -2.63 8.65 20.67
CA ALA A 66 -3.91 9.24 20.29
C ALA A 66 -3.92 10.77 20.51
N GLY A 67 -4.09 11.52 19.42
CA GLY A 67 -4.13 12.98 19.43
C GLY A 67 -2.76 13.65 19.35
N GLU A 68 -1.69 12.86 19.28
CA GLU A 68 -0.34 13.35 19.03
C GLU A 68 -0.20 13.85 17.59
N THR A 69 0.60 14.91 17.41
CA THR A 69 1.00 15.40 16.09
C THR A 69 2.49 15.20 15.90
N VAL A 70 2.85 14.37 14.91
CA VAL A 70 4.25 14.04 14.59
C VAL A 70 4.62 14.64 13.23
N ALA A 71 5.81 15.25 13.16
CA ALA A 71 6.40 15.73 11.92
C ALA A 71 7.43 14.72 11.39
N ILE A 72 7.25 14.28 10.14
CA ILE A 72 8.18 13.38 9.47
C ILE A 72 9.12 14.20 8.60
N VAL A 73 10.41 14.19 8.96
CA VAL A 73 11.46 14.97 8.27
C VAL A 73 12.59 14.08 7.76
N GLY A 74 13.22 14.49 6.67
CA GLY A 74 14.34 13.75 6.08
C GLY A 74 14.61 14.15 4.64
N PRO A 75 15.77 13.76 4.07
CA PRO A 75 16.15 14.11 2.70
C PRO A 75 15.19 13.52 1.66
N SER A 76 15.28 13.99 0.42
CA SER A 76 14.55 13.38 -0.70
C SER A 76 14.93 11.90 -0.83
N GLY A 77 13.95 11.04 -1.10
CA GLY A 77 14.15 9.59 -1.19
C GLY A 77 14.20 8.82 0.12
N ALA A 78 14.12 9.48 1.29
CA ALA A 78 14.16 8.81 2.60
C ALA A 78 12.90 7.99 2.98
N GLY A 79 12.05 7.61 2.02
CA GLY A 79 10.86 6.80 2.29
C GLY A 79 9.64 7.52 2.89
N LYS A 80 9.67 8.85 3.05
CA LYS A 80 8.55 9.62 3.66
C LYS A 80 7.20 9.38 2.98
N THR A 81 7.14 9.47 1.65
CA THR A 81 5.91 9.19 0.89
C THR A 81 5.48 7.74 1.04
N THR A 82 6.44 6.82 0.99
CA THR A 82 6.21 5.38 1.19
C THR A 82 5.55 5.09 2.54
N LEU A 83 5.98 5.76 3.61
CA LEU A 83 5.36 5.63 4.93
C LEU A 83 3.87 5.98 4.93
N PHE A 84 3.47 7.07 4.25
CA PHE A 84 2.06 7.44 4.10
C PHE A 84 1.28 6.44 3.23
N GLU A 85 1.91 5.85 2.21
CA GLU A 85 1.29 4.80 1.39
C GLU A 85 1.08 3.50 2.17
N MET A 86 2.02 3.12 3.05
CA MET A 86 1.87 1.99 3.97
C MET A 86 0.72 2.23 4.97
N LEU A 87 0.64 3.44 5.53
CA LEU A 87 -0.43 3.83 6.46
C LEU A 87 -1.82 3.69 5.81
N GLN A 88 -1.93 3.98 4.52
CA GLN A 88 -3.17 3.86 3.75
C GLN A 88 -3.40 2.42 3.23
N ARG A 89 -2.46 1.50 3.46
CA ARG A 89 -2.50 0.12 3.01
C ARG A 89 -2.66 0.01 1.49
N PHE A 90 -1.94 0.85 0.74
CA PHE A 90 -1.87 0.74 -0.73
C PHE A 90 -0.89 -0.32 -1.21
N TYR A 91 -0.01 -0.78 -0.32
CA TYR A 91 0.88 -1.92 -0.50
C TYR A 91 0.85 -2.80 0.75
#